data_AF-A0A4P5ZF44-F1
#
_entry.id   AF-A0A4P5ZF44-F1
#
_cell.length_a   1.000
_cell.length_b   1.000
_cell.length_c   1.000
_cell.angle_alpha   90.00
_cell.angle_beta   90.00
_cell.angle_gamma   90.00
#
_symmetry.space_group_name_H-M   'P 1'
#
loop_
_entity.id
_entity.type
_entity.pdbx_description
1 polymer ?
#
loop_
_entity_poly.entity_id
_entity_poly.type
_entity_poly.pdbx_seq_one_letter_code
_entity_poly.pdbx_strand_id
1 'polypeptide(L)'
;MTQDGRSYHFVHSFDEHYTSDNDDLLAPRNDGVANFVTSATPNFLNVLVPYLGTTNSVAKIFTCAGSRGGTPQLNDLTTTNVTSYLGNAVVMSHRLVEIPNPGSVVYLQELFDRRDYAYLRPRVTSLPGVTPVTFSWWHYQPSPSPNSIGLNENYTVLHETGGNLPYLDGHADYRKGSTMRAADFGLTPGTDDWSAPFSTSYQAAF
;
A
#
# COMPACT_ATOMS: atom_id res chain seq x y z
N MET A 1 22.63 13.15 -32.46
CA MET A 1 22.78 11.84 -31.79
C MET A 1 23.23 12.15 -30.38
N THR A 2 22.29 12.46 -29.50
CA THR A 2 22.52 13.00 -28.15
C THR A 2 21.95 12.01 -27.15
N GLN A 3 22.84 11.43 -26.35
CA GLN A 3 22.52 10.62 -25.18
C GLN A 3 22.83 11.50 -23.97
N ASP A 4 21.80 12.10 -23.37
CA ASP A 4 21.95 12.93 -22.17
C ASP A 4 21.78 12.03 -20.93
N GLY A 5 22.92 11.67 -20.33
CA GLY A 5 23.02 10.83 -19.15
C GLY A 5 22.68 11.60 -17.88
N ARG A 6 21.39 11.64 -17.53
CA ARG A 6 20.94 12.12 -16.22
C ARG A 6 20.78 10.94 -15.27
N SER A 7 21.84 10.68 -14.50
CA SER A 7 21.73 9.94 -13.24
C SER A 7 20.94 10.80 -12.25
N TYR A 8 19.74 10.36 -11.90
CA TYR A 8 18.99 10.95 -10.81
C TYR A 8 19.62 10.48 -9.49
N HIS A 9 20.50 11.31 -8.92
CA HIS A 9 20.89 11.21 -7.53
C HIS A 9 19.69 11.57 -6.66
N PHE A 10 18.99 10.57 -6.12
CA PHE A 10 18.16 10.74 -4.94
C PHE A 10 19.02 10.37 -3.73
N VAL A 11 19.64 11.38 -3.11
CA VAL A 11 20.30 11.23 -1.80
C VAL A 11 19.73 12.31 -0.90
N HIS A 12 18.59 12.02 -0.29
CA HIS A 12 18.16 12.60 0.98
C HIS A 12 17.63 11.44 1.81
N SER A 13 18.04 11.39 3.08
CA SER A 13 17.68 10.36 4.06
C SER A 13 16.22 9.93 3.91
N PHE A 14 15.99 8.64 3.62
CA PHE A 14 14.66 8.11 3.31
C PHE A 14 13.83 7.73 4.55
N ASP A 15 14.46 7.67 5.74
CA ASP A 15 13.79 7.33 7.00
C ASP A 15 12.66 8.33 7.36
N GLU A 16 12.73 9.57 6.88
CA GLU A 16 11.77 10.64 7.22
C GLU A 16 10.48 10.61 6.36
N HIS A 17 10.45 9.89 5.23
CA HIS A 17 9.35 10.04 4.26
C HIS A 17 8.01 9.43 4.71
N TYR A 18 8.03 8.38 5.52
CA TYR A 18 6.82 7.68 5.97
C TYR A 18 6.44 7.97 7.41
N THR A 19 7.34 8.58 8.16
CA THR A 19 7.12 8.99 9.54
C THR A 19 6.49 10.36 9.59
N SER A 20 5.47 10.51 10.43
CA SER A 20 4.97 11.83 10.81
C SER A 20 5.93 12.51 11.78
N ASP A 21 5.98 13.84 11.74
CA ASP A 21 6.74 14.67 12.69
C ASP A 21 6.30 14.49 14.16
N ASN A 22 5.23 13.72 14.41
CA ASN A 22 4.79 13.31 15.73
C ASN A 22 5.49 12.00 16.14
N ASP A 23 6.65 12.12 16.78
CA ASP A 23 7.37 11.03 17.46
C ASP A 23 7.81 9.86 16.56
N ASP A 24 8.17 10.13 15.31
CA ASP A 24 8.63 9.15 14.30
C ASP A 24 7.62 8.02 14.03
N LEU A 25 6.33 8.28 14.30
CA LEU A 25 5.27 7.33 14.02
C LEU A 25 4.98 7.26 12.52
N LEU A 26 4.89 6.06 11.99
CA LEU A 26 4.29 5.81 10.69
C LEU A 26 2.83 6.27 10.67
N ALA A 27 2.28 6.45 9.48
CA ALA A 27 0.96 6.99 9.28
C ALA A 27 -0.13 6.34 10.15
N PRO A 28 -1.19 7.09 10.53
CA PRO A 28 -2.19 6.59 11.45
C PRO A 28 -2.99 5.43 10.86
N ARG A 29 -3.33 4.46 11.71
CA ARG A 29 -4.10 3.27 11.35
C ARG A 29 -5.60 3.57 11.19
N ASN A 30 -5.94 4.37 10.19
CA ASN A 30 -7.32 4.67 9.78
C ASN A 30 -7.63 4.01 8.43
N ASP A 31 -8.50 3.00 8.43
CA ASP A 31 -8.93 2.29 7.21
C ASP A 31 -10.12 2.97 6.53
N GLY A 32 -10.16 2.93 5.20
CA GLY A 32 -11.32 3.35 4.42
C GLY A 32 -11.63 4.84 4.55
N VAL A 33 -10.61 5.70 4.52
CA VAL A 33 -10.82 7.15 4.53
C VAL A 33 -11.17 7.65 3.14
N ALA A 34 -12.40 8.12 2.95
CA ALA A 34 -12.87 8.75 1.72
C ALA A 34 -12.28 10.15 1.56
N ASN A 35 -12.13 10.61 0.32
CA ASN A 35 -11.63 11.95 0.02
C ASN A 35 -10.35 12.28 0.79
N PHE A 36 -9.32 11.45 0.63
CA PHE A 36 -8.09 11.55 1.41
C PHE A 36 -7.32 12.85 1.17
N VAL A 37 -7.74 13.69 0.22
CA VAL A 37 -7.16 15.03 0.04
C VAL A 37 -7.87 16.10 0.85
N THR A 38 -9.19 15.99 1.06
CA THR A 38 -9.96 16.99 1.82
C THR A 38 -10.51 16.48 3.15
N SER A 39 -10.32 15.20 3.46
CA SER A 39 -10.74 14.60 4.72
C SER A 39 -9.95 15.20 5.88
N ALA A 40 -10.66 15.51 6.97
CA ALA A 40 -10.03 15.89 8.23
C ALA A 40 -9.44 14.69 8.98
N THR A 41 -9.80 13.45 8.58
CA THR A 41 -9.26 12.22 9.15
C THR A 41 -7.94 11.86 8.45
N PRO A 42 -6.80 11.89 9.15
CA PRO A 42 -5.51 11.58 8.55
C PRO A 42 -5.42 10.10 8.12
N ASN A 43 -4.72 9.82 7.03
CA ASN A 43 -4.42 8.46 6.53
C ASN A 43 -3.01 8.40 5.90
N PHE A 44 -2.62 7.22 5.40
CA PHE A 44 -1.29 6.99 4.82
C PHE A 44 -0.94 7.85 3.60
N LEU A 45 -1.93 8.27 2.81
CA LEU A 45 -1.71 9.18 1.68
C LEU A 45 -1.49 10.60 2.19
N ASN A 46 -2.20 11.04 3.24
CA ASN A 46 -2.02 12.38 3.81
C ASN A 46 -0.62 12.65 4.30
N VAL A 47 0.06 11.65 4.88
CA VAL A 47 1.43 11.80 5.42
C VAL A 47 2.44 11.97 4.28
N LEU A 48 2.18 11.40 3.12
CA LEU A 48 3.09 11.47 1.97
C LEU A 48 2.94 12.77 1.17
N VAL A 49 1.73 13.32 1.06
CA VAL A 49 1.43 14.48 0.21
C VAL A 49 2.37 15.69 0.42
N PRO A 50 2.73 16.08 1.67
CA PRO A 50 3.65 17.20 1.90
C PRO A 50 5.03 17.03 1.24
N TYR A 51 5.54 15.80 1.16
CA TYR A 51 6.88 15.50 0.63
C TYR A 51 6.92 15.41 -0.90
N LEU A 52 5.76 15.32 -1.55
CA LEU A 52 5.66 15.16 -3.00
C LEU A 52 5.67 16.49 -3.79
N GLY A 53 5.74 17.63 -3.09
CA GLY A 53 5.99 18.96 -3.65
C GLY A 53 4.89 19.52 -4.57
N THR A 54 3.85 18.75 -4.93
CA THR A 54 2.75 19.19 -5.81
C THR A 54 1.41 18.53 -5.47
N THR A 55 0.49 19.27 -4.84
CA THR A 55 -0.86 18.80 -4.48
C THR A 55 -1.74 18.50 -5.70
N ASN A 56 -1.54 19.22 -6.81
CA ASN A 56 -2.33 19.09 -8.04
C ASN A 56 -1.97 17.86 -8.91
N SER A 57 -1.03 17.02 -8.50
CA SER A 57 -0.63 15.80 -9.22
C SER A 57 -0.41 14.59 -8.31
N VAL A 58 -0.84 14.66 -7.04
CA VAL A 58 -0.79 13.55 -6.07
C VAL A 58 -1.41 12.27 -6.65
N ALA A 59 -2.52 12.41 -7.38
CA ALA A 59 -3.16 11.33 -8.10
C ALA A 59 -2.26 10.61 -9.11
N LYS A 60 -1.35 11.33 -9.78
CA LYS A 60 -0.40 10.74 -10.74
C LYS A 60 0.68 9.89 -10.06
N ILE A 61 0.92 10.15 -8.78
CA ILE A 61 1.96 9.47 -7.99
C ILE A 61 1.38 8.21 -7.38
N PHE A 62 0.13 8.26 -6.89
CA PHE A 62 -0.54 7.14 -6.24
C PHE A 62 -1.47 6.33 -7.17
N THR A 63 -1.51 6.65 -8.46
CA THR A 63 -2.32 5.88 -9.42
C THR A 63 -1.43 5.33 -10.52
N CYS A 64 -1.42 4.01 -10.61
CA CYS A 64 -0.83 3.30 -11.71
C CYS A 64 -1.65 3.52 -12.99
N ALA A 65 -0.99 3.92 -14.09
CA ALA A 65 -1.64 4.09 -15.38
C ALA A 65 -2.27 2.79 -15.93
N GLY A 66 -1.71 1.63 -15.54
CA GLY A 66 -2.22 0.31 -15.90
C GLY A 66 -3.44 -0.15 -15.08
N SER A 67 -3.73 0.51 -13.94
CA SER A 67 -4.92 0.20 -13.14
C SER A 67 -6.17 0.44 -13.96
N ARG A 68 -7.11 -0.51 -13.94
CA ARG A 68 -8.36 -0.38 -14.71
C ARG A 68 -9.47 0.24 -13.85
N GLY A 69 -10.40 0.91 -14.52
CA GLY A 69 -11.44 1.70 -13.85
C GLY A 69 -12.18 0.90 -12.78
N GLY A 70 -12.14 1.41 -11.54
CA GLY A 70 -13.13 1.15 -10.51
C GLY A 70 -14.27 2.17 -10.62
N THR A 71 -15.39 1.91 -9.93
CA THR A 71 -16.52 2.84 -9.85
C THR A 71 -16.23 3.95 -8.83
N PRO A 72 -16.51 5.23 -9.16
CA PRO A 72 -16.87 5.75 -10.48
C PRO A 72 -15.64 5.96 -11.37
N GLN A 73 -15.86 6.10 -12.68
CA GLN A 73 -14.80 6.45 -13.66
C GLN A 73 -14.12 7.77 -13.28
N LEU A 74 -13.07 7.69 -12.46
CA LEU A 74 -12.28 8.84 -12.05
C LEU A 74 -11.43 9.26 -13.26
N ASN A 75 -11.50 10.54 -13.62
CA ASN A 75 -10.59 11.11 -14.62
C ASN A 75 -9.17 11.16 -14.01
N ASP A 76 -8.32 10.23 -14.46
CA ASP A 76 -7.09 9.77 -13.81
C ASP A 76 -6.04 10.82 -13.45
N LEU A 77 -6.08 11.99 -14.07
CA LEU A 77 -5.02 12.99 -13.93
C LEU A 77 -5.54 14.32 -13.38
N THR A 78 -6.84 14.43 -13.12
CA THR A 78 -7.49 15.68 -12.67
C THR A 78 -8.14 15.56 -11.30
N THR A 79 -8.51 14.35 -10.88
CA THR A 79 -9.07 14.14 -9.54
C THR A 79 -7.94 13.95 -8.55
N THR A 80 -7.88 14.73 -7.48
CA THR A 80 -6.84 14.58 -6.44
C THR A 80 -7.11 13.40 -5.50
N ASN A 81 -8.36 12.93 -5.44
CA ASN A 81 -8.80 11.79 -4.65
C ASN A 81 -8.90 10.48 -5.46
N VAL A 82 -7.76 9.99 -5.94
CA VAL A 82 -7.67 8.69 -6.61
C VAL A 82 -6.34 7.99 -6.28
N THR A 83 -6.41 6.69 -5.99
CA THR A 83 -5.26 5.84 -5.72
C THR A 83 -5.48 4.44 -6.30
N SER A 84 -4.40 3.76 -6.67
CA SER A 84 -4.34 2.32 -6.92
C SER A 84 -3.40 1.61 -5.93
N TYR A 85 -3.17 2.23 -4.77
CA TYR A 85 -2.38 1.66 -3.68
C TYR A 85 -3.21 1.46 -2.42
N LEU A 86 -2.88 0.40 -1.70
CA LEU A 86 -3.37 0.03 -0.38
C LEU A 86 -2.25 0.23 0.63
N GLY A 87 -2.53 0.81 1.80
CA GLY A 87 -1.53 0.97 2.85
C GLY A 87 -1.43 -0.25 3.76
N ASN A 88 -0.25 -0.60 4.25
CA ASN A 88 -0.09 -1.74 5.14
C ASN A 88 -0.56 -1.44 6.58
N ALA A 89 -1.72 -1.97 7.02
CA ALA A 89 -2.23 -1.71 8.37
C ALA A 89 -1.36 -2.25 9.51
N VAL A 90 -0.52 -3.26 9.24
CA VAL A 90 0.34 -3.91 10.24
C VAL A 90 1.37 -2.90 10.77
N VAL A 91 1.89 -2.05 9.88
CA VAL A 91 2.97 -1.10 10.19
C VAL A 91 2.43 0.28 10.56
N MET A 92 1.18 0.60 10.22
CA MET A 92 0.57 1.89 10.60
C MET A 92 0.56 2.07 12.12
N SER A 93 0.84 3.30 12.57
CA SER A 93 0.97 3.69 13.99
C SER A 93 2.09 2.99 14.78
N HIS A 94 3.03 2.33 14.11
CA HIS A 94 4.30 1.91 14.71
C HIS A 94 5.39 2.93 14.43
N ARG A 95 6.42 2.96 15.27
CA ARG A 95 7.67 3.66 14.92
C ARG A 95 8.50 2.77 14.01
N LEU A 96 9.21 3.35 13.04
CA LEU A 96 10.04 2.57 12.12
C LEU A 96 11.05 1.69 12.87
N VAL A 97 11.61 2.19 13.99
CA VAL A 97 12.56 1.48 14.86
C VAL A 97 11.98 0.26 15.58
N GLU A 98 10.64 0.12 15.64
CA GLU A 98 9.98 -1.03 16.26
C GLU A 98 9.86 -2.21 15.29
N ILE A 99 10.09 -1.98 13.99
CA ILE A 99 9.85 -2.95 12.93
C ILE A 99 11.18 -3.62 12.55
N PRO A 100 11.33 -4.93 12.80
CA PRO A 100 12.52 -5.65 12.35
C PRO A 100 12.61 -5.68 10.83
N ASN A 101 13.80 -5.37 10.29
CA ASN A 101 14.10 -5.42 8.84
C ASN A 101 13.09 -4.62 7.97
N PRO A 102 12.98 -3.29 8.15
CA PRO A 102 12.01 -2.47 7.43
C PRO A 102 12.13 -2.58 5.89
N GLY A 103 13.34 -2.76 5.37
CA GLY A 103 13.58 -3.02 3.94
C GLY A 103 13.07 -4.36 3.40
N SER A 104 12.36 -5.15 4.20
CA SER A 104 11.66 -6.36 3.74
C SER A 104 10.14 -6.26 3.89
N VAL A 105 9.64 -5.19 4.51
CA VAL A 105 8.22 -5.00 4.80
C VAL A 105 7.64 -3.96 3.85
N VAL A 106 6.62 -4.39 3.09
CA VAL A 106 5.88 -3.56 2.15
C VAL A 106 5.10 -2.49 2.92
N TYR A 107 5.27 -1.23 2.53
CA TYR A 107 4.48 -0.12 3.04
C TYR A 107 3.20 0.08 2.23
N LEU A 108 3.29 0.03 0.89
CA LEU A 108 2.15 0.14 -0.02
C LEU A 108 2.06 -1.05 -0.98
N GLN A 109 0.85 -1.57 -1.19
CA GLN A 109 0.56 -2.65 -2.12
C GLN A 109 -0.29 -2.16 -3.28
N GLU A 110 0.11 -2.48 -4.51
CA GLU A 110 -0.63 -2.09 -5.71
C GLU A 110 -1.92 -2.91 -5.87
N LEU A 111 -3.01 -2.23 -6.24
CA LEU A 111 -4.35 -2.78 -6.45
C LEU A 111 -4.69 -2.77 -7.94
N PHE A 112 -5.40 -3.80 -8.42
CA PHE A 112 -5.80 -3.90 -9.83
C PHE A 112 -6.73 -2.77 -10.31
N ASP A 113 -7.51 -2.18 -9.40
CA ASP A 113 -8.45 -1.12 -9.67
C ASP A 113 -8.17 0.16 -8.87
N ARG A 114 -8.90 1.22 -9.24
CA ARG A 114 -8.77 2.55 -8.65
C ARG A 114 -9.80 2.74 -7.54
N ARG A 115 -9.40 3.48 -6.51
CA ARG A 115 -10.22 3.81 -5.34
C ARG A 115 -10.15 5.29 -5.01
N ASP A 116 -11.25 5.78 -4.49
CA ASP A 116 -11.43 7.11 -3.87
C ASP A 116 -11.35 7.05 -2.33
N TYR A 117 -10.93 5.90 -1.80
CA TYR A 117 -10.71 5.61 -0.39
C TYR A 117 -9.28 5.10 -0.14
N ALA A 118 -8.66 5.59 0.93
CA ALA A 118 -7.38 5.09 1.44
C ALA A 118 -7.61 3.82 2.27
N TYR A 119 -7.70 2.66 1.61
CA TYR A 119 -7.85 1.37 2.28
C TYR A 119 -6.52 0.85 2.84
N LEU A 120 -6.59 0.24 4.01
CA LEU A 120 -5.48 -0.46 4.63
C LEU A 120 -5.60 -1.98 4.45
N ARG A 121 -4.58 -2.61 3.87
CA ARG A 121 -4.45 -4.06 3.70
C ARG A 121 -3.03 -4.48 4.10
N PRO A 122 -2.83 -5.52 4.94
CA PRO A 122 -3.83 -6.41 5.55
C PRO A 122 -4.84 -5.66 6.42
N ARG A 123 -6.12 -6.04 6.36
CA ARG A 123 -7.22 -5.39 7.11
C ARG A 123 -7.22 -5.88 8.56
N VAL A 124 -7.41 -4.97 9.52
CA VAL A 124 -7.65 -5.34 10.93
C VAL A 124 -9.01 -6.06 11.06
N THR A 125 -9.00 -7.24 11.67
CA THR A 125 -10.19 -8.08 11.89
C THR A 125 -10.62 -8.16 13.35
N SER A 126 -9.71 -7.88 14.27
CA SER A 126 -10.02 -7.84 15.71
C SER A 126 -10.84 -6.60 16.07
N LEU A 127 -11.71 -6.72 17.07
CA LEU A 127 -12.43 -5.57 17.63
C LEU A 127 -11.46 -4.60 18.34
N PRO A 128 -11.82 -3.30 18.46
CA PRO A 128 -11.04 -2.34 19.24
C PRO A 128 -10.78 -2.84 20.66
N GLY A 129 -9.53 -2.74 21.12
CA GLY A 129 -9.10 -3.16 22.47
C GLY A 129 -8.77 -4.66 22.60
N VAL A 130 -8.96 -5.47 21.56
CA VAL A 130 -8.55 -6.88 21.57
C VAL A 130 -7.06 -7.01 21.29
N THR A 131 -6.37 -7.80 22.11
CA THR A 131 -4.94 -8.14 21.96
C THR A 131 -4.78 -9.66 21.96
N PRO A 132 -4.03 -10.26 21.00
CA PRO A 132 -3.33 -9.59 19.91
C PRO A 132 -4.30 -9.05 18.84
N VAL A 133 -3.88 -7.97 18.17
CA VAL A 133 -4.58 -7.46 16.98
C VAL A 133 -4.46 -8.50 15.87
N THR A 134 -5.56 -8.82 15.22
CA THR A 134 -5.58 -9.78 14.11
C THR A 134 -5.82 -9.10 12.77
N PHE A 135 -5.27 -9.69 11.72
CA PHE A 135 -5.31 -9.16 10.37
C PHE A 135 -5.77 -10.22 9.36
N SER A 136 -6.34 -9.81 8.23
CA SER A 136 -6.59 -10.67 7.08
C SER A 136 -6.46 -9.88 5.78
N TRP A 137 -6.72 -10.50 4.64
CA TRP A 137 -6.78 -9.80 3.34
C TRP A 137 -5.45 -9.10 2.98
N TRP A 138 -4.32 -9.75 3.25
CA TRP A 138 -3.01 -9.33 2.69
C TRP A 138 -2.93 -9.60 1.17
N HIS A 139 -3.75 -10.56 0.72
CA HIS A 139 -4.12 -10.80 -0.66
C HIS A 139 -5.65 -10.94 -0.74
N TYR A 140 -6.25 -10.91 -1.93
CA TYR A 140 -7.70 -10.86 -2.05
C TYR A 140 -8.26 -11.56 -3.29
N GLN A 141 -8.85 -12.73 -3.07
CA GLN A 141 -9.50 -13.58 -4.07
C GLN A 141 -10.96 -13.90 -3.68
N PRO A 142 -11.87 -12.93 -3.70
CA PRO A 142 -13.20 -13.05 -3.06
C PRO A 142 -14.24 -13.86 -3.83
N SER A 143 -14.03 -14.20 -5.10
CA SER A 143 -15.10 -14.67 -5.98
C SER A 143 -14.59 -15.70 -6.98
N PRO A 144 -15.42 -16.68 -7.41
CA PRO A 144 -15.07 -17.64 -8.47
C PRO A 144 -14.87 -16.99 -9.85
N SER A 145 -15.23 -15.71 -10.01
CA SER A 145 -15.10 -14.99 -11.28
C SER A 145 -13.88 -14.06 -11.27
N PRO A 146 -13.11 -14.01 -12.37
CA PRO A 146 -12.01 -13.08 -12.51
C PRO A 146 -12.44 -11.61 -12.40
N ASN A 147 -11.52 -10.75 -11.95
CA ASN A 147 -11.67 -9.31 -11.94
C ASN A 147 -11.66 -8.70 -13.35
N SER A 148 -11.71 -7.36 -13.44
CA SER A 148 -11.81 -6.64 -14.72
C SER A 148 -10.59 -6.77 -15.63
N ILE A 149 -9.48 -7.35 -15.15
CA ILE A 149 -8.29 -7.67 -15.94
C ILE A 149 -8.14 -9.17 -16.20
N GLY A 150 -9.14 -9.98 -15.85
CA GLY A 150 -9.16 -11.42 -16.12
C GLY A 150 -8.39 -12.27 -15.11
N LEU A 151 -8.09 -11.74 -13.91
CA LEU A 151 -7.37 -12.45 -12.85
C LEU A 151 -8.23 -12.64 -11.60
N ASN A 152 -8.07 -13.75 -10.88
CA ASN A 152 -8.82 -13.97 -9.63
C ASN A 152 -8.26 -13.14 -8.46
N GLU A 153 -6.96 -12.90 -8.48
CA GLU A 153 -6.26 -12.06 -7.50
C GLU A 153 -6.34 -10.59 -7.87
N ASN A 154 -6.52 -9.76 -6.85
CA ASN A 154 -6.75 -8.33 -6.99
C ASN A 154 -5.53 -7.49 -6.62
N TYR A 155 -4.60 -8.03 -5.83
CA TYR A 155 -3.46 -7.26 -5.34
C TYR A 155 -2.16 -7.70 -6.04
N THR A 156 -1.30 -6.75 -6.42
CA THR A 156 0.02 -6.98 -7.06
C THR A 156 -0.08 -7.83 -8.34
N VAL A 157 -0.98 -7.46 -9.25
CA VAL A 157 -1.27 -8.21 -10.47
C VAL A 157 -1.23 -7.40 -11.77
N LEU A 158 -1.06 -6.08 -11.70
CA LEU A 158 -1.22 -5.17 -12.83
C LEU A 158 -0.15 -5.32 -13.92
N HIS A 159 1.10 -5.54 -13.51
CA HIS A 159 2.25 -5.51 -14.41
C HIS A 159 2.77 -6.92 -14.62
N GLU A 160 2.30 -7.59 -15.68
CA GLU A 160 2.65 -8.99 -15.97
C GLU A 160 2.45 -9.91 -14.75
N THR A 161 1.29 -9.83 -14.09
CA THR A 161 0.99 -10.55 -12.83
C THR A 161 1.89 -10.19 -11.63
N GLY A 162 2.49 -9.00 -11.68
CA GLY A 162 3.20 -8.37 -10.58
C GLY A 162 2.75 -6.95 -10.29
N GLY A 163 3.44 -6.29 -9.38
CA GLY A 163 3.14 -4.92 -8.99
C GLY A 163 4.34 -4.18 -8.43
N ASN A 164 4.25 -2.86 -8.42
CA ASN A 164 5.24 -2.00 -7.77
C ASN A 164 4.96 -1.93 -6.27
N LEU A 165 6.00 -2.13 -5.45
CA LEU A 165 5.90 -2.24 -4.00
C LEU A 165 6.89 -1.27 -3.35
N PRO A 166 6.42 -0.13 -2.82
CA PRO A 166 7.17 0.68 -1.87
C PRO A 166 7.33 -0.05 -0.52
N TYR A 167 8.55 -0.07 0.02
CA TYR A 167 8.90 -0.67 1.31
C TYR A 167 9.12 0.40 2.39
N LEU A 168 9.15 -0.01 3.65
CA LEU A 168 9.23 0.90 4.79
C LEU A 168 10.49 1.76 4.88
N ASP A 169 11.61 1.32 4.31
CA ASP A 169 12.88 2.06 4.28
C ASP A 169 12.98 3.05 3.10
N GLY A 170 11.92 3.19 2.31
CA GLY A 170 11.84 4.14 1.20
C GLY A 170 12.24 3.58 -0.17
N HIS A 171 12.76 2.36 -0.25
CA HIS A 171 13.00 1.76 -1.57
C HIS A 171 11.70 1.22 -2.17
N ALA A 172 11.74 0.92 -3.47
CA ALA A 172 10.66 0.24 -4.16
C ALA A 172 11.20 -0.90 -5.02
N ASP A 173 10.44 -1.98 -5.12
CA ASP A 173 10.76 -3.12 -5.98
C ASP A 173 9.54 -3.56 -6.78
N TYR A 174 9.79 -4.25 -7.91
CA TYR A 174 8.78 -4.95 -8.67
C TYR A 174 8.82 -6.44 -8.31
N ARG A 175 7.67 -6.99 -7.91
CA ARG A 175 7.55 -8.43 -7.66
C ARG A 175 6.33 -9.03 -8.32
N LYS A 176 6.47 -10.28 -8.79
CA LYS A 176 5.33 -11.11 -9.19
C LYS A 176 4.50 -11.40 -7.94
N GLY A 177 3.20 -11.15 -7.99
CA GLY A 177 2.36 -11.29 -6.81
C GLY A 177 2.34 -12.73 -6.26
N SER A 178 2.45 -13.74 -7.12
CA SER A 178 2.56 -15.16 -6.72
C SER A 178 3.81 -15.49 -5.90
N THR A 179 4.82 -14.62 -5.92
CA THR A 179 6.04 -14.75 -5.11
C THR A 179 5.94 -14.01 -3.78
N MET A 180 4.86 -13.26 -3.54
CA MET A 180 4.64 -12.60 -2.26
C MET A 180 4.20 -13.60 -1.19
N ARG A 181 4.51 -13.26 0.05
CA ARG A 181 4.22 -14.04 1.24
C ARG A 181 3.62 -13.12 2.31
N ALA A 182 2.89 -13.71 3.25
CA ALA A 182 2.37 -12.97 4.40
C ALA A 182 3.49 -12.24 5.18
N ALA A 183 4.71 -12.80 5.24
CA ALA A 183 5.87 -12.16 5.86
C ALA A 183 6.25 -10.81 5.22
N ASP A 184 6.01 -10.62 3.91
CA ASP A 184 6.31 -9.36 3.22
C ASP A 184 5.46 -8.19 3.76
N PHE A 185 4.39 -8.49 4.50
CA PHE A 185 3.52 -7.51 5.15
C PHE A 185 3.75 -7.41 6.66
N GLY A 186 4.73 -8.13 7.20
CA GLY A 186 4.98 -8.20 8.65
C GLY A 186 4.03 -9.16 9.38
N LEU A 187 3.46 -10.15 8.71
CA LEU A 187 2.51 -11.09 9.30
C LEU A 187 3.14 -12.43 9.71
N THR A 188 2.49 -13.11 10.66
CA THR A 188 2.77 -14.50 11.06
C THR A 188 1.49 -15.36 11.05
N PRO A 189 1.51 -16.62 10.56
CA PRO A 189 2.64 -17.32 9.94
C PRO A 189 3.07 -16.67 8.62
N GLY A 190 4.37 -16.42 8.49
CA GLY A 190 4.92 -15.62 7.38
C GLY A 190 5.05 -16.38 6.05
N THR A 191 4.91 -17.71 6.08
CA THR A 191 5.17 -18.59 4.92
C THR A 191 4.01 -18.69 3.95
N ASP A 192 2.83 -18.21 4.32
CA ASP A 192 1.63 -18.34 3.52
C ASP A 192 1.74 -17.52 2.23
N ASP A 193 1.29 -18.10 1.13
CA ASP A 193 1.16 -17.48 -0.18
C ASP A 193 -0.32 -17.38 -0.59
N TRP A 194 -0.59 -17.05 -1.85
CA TRP A 194 -1.95 -16.91 -2.38
C TRP A 194 -2.81 -18.18 -2.35
N SER A 195 -2.25 -19.34 -2.03
CA SER A 195 -3.04 -20.55 -1.82
C SER A 195 -3.78 -20.57 -0.48
N ALA A 196 -3.35 -19.77 0.49
CA ALA A 196 -4.09 -19.57 1.72
C ALA A 196 -5.44 -18.90 1.43
N PRO A 197 -6.52 -19.22 2.16
CA PRO A 197 -7.75 -18.45 2.07
C PRO A 197 -7.47 -16.98 2.36
N PHE A 198 -7.92 -16.05 1.52
CA PHE A 198 -7.70 -14.61 1.74
C PHE A 198 -8.24 -14.13 3.10
N SER A 199 -9.26 -14.82 3.63
CA SER A 199 -9.87 -14.59 4.95
C SER A 199 -9.08 -15.16 6.13
N THR A 200 -7.92 -15.79 5.90
CA THR A 200 -7.06 -16.32 6.96
C THR A 200 -6.67 -15.21 7.93
N SER A 201 -6.73 -15.54 9.21
CA SER A 201 -6.39 -14.61 10.30
C SER A 201 -4.93 -14.73 10.66
N TYR A 202 -4.23 -13.60 10.66
CA TYR A 202 -2.82 -13.46 10.97
C TYR A 202 -2.62 -12.56 12.18
N GLN A 203 -1.44 -12.63 12.78
CA GLN A 203 -0.94 -11.66 13.77
C GLN A 203 0.24 -10.89 13.18
N ALA A 204 0.58 -9.74 13.77
CA ALA A 204 1.85 -9.07 13.47
C ALA A 204 3.03 -9.93 13.95
N ALA A 205 4.15 -9.89 13.23
CA ALA A 205 5.38 -10.61 13.57
C ALA A 205 6.27 -9.86 14.58
N PHE A 206 5.89 -8.65 14.99
CA PHE A 206 6.60 -7.76 15.90
C PHE A 206 5.60 -7.05 16.83
#